data_AF-G5JAL4-F1
#
_entry.id   AF-G5JAL4-F1
#
_cell.length_a   1.000
_cell.length_b   1.000
_cell.length_c   1.000
_cell.angle_alpha   90.00
_cell.angle_beta   90.00
_cell.angle_gamma   90.00
#
_symmetry.space_group_name_H-M   'P 1'
#
loop_
_entity.id
_entity.type
_entity.pdbx_description
1 polymer ?
#
loop_
_entity_poly.entity_id
_entity_poly.type
_entity_poly.pdbx_seq_one_letter_code
_entity_poly.pdbx_strand_id
1 'polypeptide(L)'
;MTWKRFTRREVCPVCNGERHDCRQNLETNLIHCRSLEANPLDYVYRGQDSIGFSMWAYKPDADQWASDRREEWLEEQQRKRALKEQQDKEKLKKLLPIPERDKVIRDILEQLTLSDAHRQRLKARGLTDLQIEFAGYRSVSQWQKLTNPVNNRLSGVNIRGDKLNNFTNGILIPIANEDGLYTALRVNNLEAATNGHGKYVWVSSAKRGIKV
;
A
#
# COMPACT_ATOMS: atom_id res chain seq x y z
N MET A 1 -31.34 -24.60 -13.79
CA MET A 1 -30.61 -24.27 -15.03
C MET A 1 -31.43 -24.65 -16.25
N THR A 2 -32.24 -23.71 -16.75
CA THR A 2 -33.04 -23.92 -17.96
C THR A 2 -32.20 -23.52 -19.18
N TRP A 3 -31.95 -24.48 -20.07
CA TRP A 3 -31.15 -24.28 -21.28
C TRP A 3 -32.04 -24.31 -22.52
N LYS A 4 -31.90 -23.31 -23.37
CA LYS A 4 -32.51 -23.28 -24.71
C LYS A 4 -31.48 -23.71 -25.75
N ARG A 5 -31.82 -24.66 -26.61
CA ARG A 5 -30.98 -25.07 -27.74
C ARG A 5 -31.42 -24.34 -29.00
N PHE A 6 -30.46 -23.76 -29.74
CA PHE A 6 -30.74 -23.20 -31.07
C PHE A 6 -30.87 -24.34 -32.10
N THR A 7 -31.85 -24.22 -32.99
CA THR A 7 -32.20 -25.23 -34.00
C THR A 7 -32.10 -24.64 -35.41
N ARG A 8 -32.49 -25.42 -36.43
CA ARG A 8 -32.61 -24.90 -37.80
C ARG A 8 -33.71 -23.86 -37.97
N ARG A 9 -34.76 -23.91 -37.14
CA ARG A 9 -35.88 -22.94 -37.17
C ARG A 9 -35.58 -21.70 -36.31
N GLU A 10 -34.86 -21.91 -35.21
CA GLU A 10 -34.42 -20.84 -34.31
C GLU A 10 -32.90 -20.80 -34.28
N VAL A 11 -32.32 -20.03 -35.19
CA VAL A 11 -30.87 -19.97 -35.38
C VAL A 11 -30.18 -19.22 -34.24
N CYS A 12 -28.92 -19.57 -33.98
CA CYS A 12 -28.09 -18.86 -33.00
C CYS A 12 -27.82 -17.43 -33.50
N PRO A 13 -28.13 -16.37 -32.73
CA PRO A 13 -27.93 -14.99 -33.17
C PRO A 13 -26.46 -14.56 -33.19
N VAL A 14 -25.55 -15.34 -32.59
CA VAL A 14 -24.11 -15.03 -32.55
C VAL A 14 -23.39 -15.51 -33.82
N CYS A 15 -23.67 -16.74 -34.29
CA CYS A 15 -23.08 -17.29 -35.52
C CYS A 15 -24.07 -17.37 -36.69
N ASN A 16 -25.24 -16.76 -36.56
CA ASN A 16 -26.30 -16.74 -37.54
C ASN A 16 -26.65 -18.12 -38.15
N GLY A 17 -26.61 -19.17 -37.33
CA GLY A 17 -26.96 -20.53 -37.76
C GLY A 17 -25.85 -21.34 -38.42
N GLU A 18 -24.60 -20.87 -38.47
CA GLU A 18 -23.43 -21.66 -38.90
C GLU A 18 -23.33 -23.00 -38.13
N ARG A 19 -23.77 -23.00 -36.87
CA ARG A 19 -23.77 -24.15 -35.97
C ARG A 19 -25.17 -24.35 -35.36
N HIS A 20 -25.55 -25.61 -35.15
CA HIS A 20 -26.88 -26.02 -34.63
C HIS A 20 -26.83 -26.68 -33.25
N ASP A 21 -25.69 -26.56 -32.57
CA ASP A 21 -25.43 -27.09 -31.24
C ASP A 21 -25.14 -26.00 -30.21
N CYS A 22 -25.27 -24.72 -30.61
CA CYS A 22 -25.27 -23.56 -29.73
C CYS A 22 -26.44 -23.60 -28.74
N ARG A 23 -26.24 -23.01 -27.56
CA ARG A 23 -27.24 -22.99 -26.48
C ARG A 23 -27.30 -21.62 -25.81
N GLN A 24 -28.42 -21.30 -25.20
CA GLN A 24 -28.57 -20.14 -24.33
C GLN A 24 -28.93 -20.62 -22.93
N ASN A 25 -28.24 -20.08 -21.93
CA ASN A 25 -28.63 -20.22 -20.54
C ASN A 25 -29.72 -19.17 -20.25
N LEU A 26 -30.93 -19.60 -19.88
CA LEU A 26 -32.05 -18.68 -19.64
C LEU A 26 -31.99 -17.98 -18.27
N GLU A 27 -31.09 -18.40 -17.38
CA GLU A 27 -30.88 -17.73 -16.08
C GLU A 27 -29.90 -16.57 -16.20
N THR A 28 -28.83 -16.74 -16.99
CA THR A 28 -27.79 -15.71 -17.19
C THR A 28 -27.94 -14.95 -18.51
N ASN A 29 -28.90 -15.36 -19.35
CA ASN A 29 -29.08 -14.93 -20.75
C ASN A 29 -27.84 -15.09 -21.65
N LEU A 30 -26.80 -15.79 -21.19
CA LEU A 30 -25.58 -16.00 -21.97
C LEU A 30 -25.82 -17.01 -23.09
N ILE A 31 -25.33 -16.67 -24.28
CA ILE A 31 -25.32 -17.56 -25.44
C ILE A 31 -23.96 -18.24 -25.53
N HIS A 32 -23.96 -19.56 -25.41
CA HIS A 32 -22.82 -20.43 -25.63
C HIS A 32 -22.80 -20.80 -27.12
N CYS A 33 -21.98 -20.08 -27.87
CA CYS A 33 -21.81 -20.26 -29.30
C CYS A 33 -20.59 -21.13 -29.58
N ARG A 34 -20.72 -22.08 -30.52
CA ARG A 34 -19.66 -23.04 -30.88
C ARG A 34 -18.89 -22.67 -32.15
N SER A 35 -19.25 -21.56 -32.79
CA SER A 35 -18.46 -21.03 -33.90
C SER A 35 -17.19 -20.37 -33.35
N LEU A 36 -16.05 -20.68 -33.97
CA LEU A 36 -14.75 -20.08 -33.64
C LEU A 36 -14.55 -18.74 -34.36
N GLU A 37 -15.32 -18.49 -35.41
CA GLU A 37 -15.22 -17.31 -36.29
C GLU A 37 -16.35 -16.30 -36.01
N ALA A 38 -17.18 -16.53 -35.00
CA ALA A 38 -18.31 -15.66 -34.69
C ALA A 38 -17.83 -14.27 -34.24
N ASN A 39 -18.26 -13.24 -34.98
CA ASN A 39 -18.02 -11.83 -34.66
C ASN A 39 -19.31 -10.99 -34.77
N PRO A 40 -20.29 -11.22 -33.88
CA PRO A 40 -21.55 -10.48 -33.89
C PRO A 40 -21.39 -9.02 -33.45
N LEU A 41 -22.09 -8.11 -34.13
CA LEU A 41 -22.07 -6.68 -33.79
C LEU A 41 -22.81 -6.38 -32.48
N ASP A 42 -23.90 -7.07 -32.15
CA ASP A 42 -24.77 -6.72 -31.02
C ASP A 42 -24.48 -7.50 -29.74
N TYR A 43 -23.37 -8.24 -29.69
CA TYR A 43 -23.00 -9.07 -28.55
C TYR A 43 -21.57 -8.78 -28.07
N VAL A 44 -21.35 -9.00 -26.77
CA VAL A 44 -20.05 -8.85 -26.11
C VAL A 44 -19.54 -10.23 -25.72
N TYR A 45 -18.30 -10.53 -26.09
CA TYR A 45 -17.63 -11.75 -25.68
C TYR A 45 -17.31 -11.74 -24.18
N ARG A 46 -17.67 -12.82 -23.47
CA ARG A 46 -17.52 -12.96 -22.00
C ARG A 46 -16.54 -14.05 -21.58
N GLY A 47 -15.82 -14.65 -22.53
CA GLY A 47 -14.90 -15.77 -22.28
C GLY A 47 -15.45 -17.12 -22.74
N GLN A 48 -14.86 -18.22 -22.27
CA GLN A 48 -15.30 -19.58 -22.59
C GLN A 48 -15.85 -20.28 -21.36
N ASP A 49 -16.81 -21.19 -21.56
CA ASP A 49 -17.25 -22.10 -20.51
C ASP A 49 -16.21 -23.21 -20.25
N SER A 50 -16.49 -24.07 -19.26
CA SER A 50 -15.59 -25.17 -18.87
C SER A 50 -15.39 -26.24 -19.95
N ILE A 51 -16.21 -26.24 -21.00
CA ILE A 51 -16.18 -27.18 -22.13
C ILE A 51 -15.60 -26.48 -23.38
N GLY A 52 -15.22 -25.20 -23.28
CA GLY A 52 -14.58 -24.41 -24.32
C GLY A 52 -15.55 -23.67 -25.25
N PHE A 53 -16.83 -23.50 -24.89
CA PHE A 53 -17.78 -22.74 -25.71
C PHE A 53 -17.68 -21.25 -25.41
N SER A 54 -17.54 -20.45 -26.49
CA SER A 54 -17.53 -19.00 -26.39
C SER A 54 -18.86 -18.48 -25.88
N MET A 55 -18.83 -17.73 -24.78
CA MET A 55 -20.00 -17.14 -24.14
C MET A 55 -20.18 -15.70 -24.58
N TRP A 56 -21.40 -15.34 -24.97
CA TRP A 56 -21.77 -14.04 -25.51
C TRP A 56 -22.96 -13.47 -24.75
N ALA A 57 -22.87 -12.18 -24.39
CA ALA A 57 -23.96 -11.43 -23.77
C ALA A 57 -24.51 -10.41 -24.77
N TYR A 58 -25.84 -10.22 -24.80
CA TYR A 58 -26.46 -9.18 -25.62
C TYR A 58 -26.07 -7.79 -25.07
N LYS A 59 -25.67 -6.86 -25.94
CA LYS A 59 -25.10 -5.56 -25.54
C LYS A 59 -26.01 -4.75 -24.59
N PRO A 60 -27.31 -4.54 -24.89
CA PRO A 60 -28.22 -3.83 -23.98
C PRO A 60 -28.29 -4.43 -22.57
N ASP A 61 -28.36 -5.76 -22.46
CA ASP A 61 -28.40 -6.45 -21.16
C ASP A 61 -27.07 -6.31 -20.41
N ALA A 62 -25.96 -6.37 -21.16
CA ALA A 62 -24.61 -6.16 -20.64
C ALA A 62 -24.38 -4.74 -20.12
N ASP A 63 -24.96 -3.73 -20.78
CA ASP A 63 -24.84 -2.32 -20.42
C ASP A 63 -25.73 -1.98 -19.21
N GLN A 64 -26.96 -2.52 -19.14
CA GLN A 64 -27.83 -2.41 -17.95
C GLN A 64 -27.17 -3.04 -16.73
N TRP A 65 -26.65 -4.27 -16.86
CA TRP A 65 -25.92 -4.95 -15.78
C TRP A 65 -24.66 -4.20 -15.32
N ALA A 66 -23.99 -3.50 -16.24
CA ALA A 66 -22.84 -2.65 -15.91
C ALA A 66 -23.23 -1.33 -15.22
N SER A 67 -24.43 -0.81 -15.49
CA SER A 67 -24.97 0.40 -14.86
C SER A 67 -25.39 0.13 -13.42
N ASP A 68 -26.18 -0.91 -13.17
CA ASP A 68 -26.72 -1.22 -11.83
C ASP A 68 -25.60 -1.53 -10.82
N ARG A 69 -24.56 -2.27 -11.26
CA ARG A 69 -23.42 -2.58 -10.41
C ARG A 69 -22.43 -1.44 -10.22
N ARG A 70 -22.54 -0.36 -11.00
CA ARG A 70 -21.69 0.82 -10.84
C ARG A 70 -22.05 1.58 -9.57
N GLU A 71 -23.34 1.74 -9.29
CA GLU A 71 -23.83 2.39 -8.07
C GLU A 71 -23.44 1.58 -6.83
N GLU A 72 -23.71 0.27 -6.84
CA GLU A 72 -23.30 -0.63 -5.75
C GLU A 72 -21.78 -0.61 -5.51
N TRP A 73 -20.98 -0.64 -6.59
CA TRP A 73 -19.53 -0.55 -6.48
C TRP A 73 -19.07 0.79 -5.91
N LEU A 74 -19.66 1.91 -6.35
CA LEU A 74 -19.35 3.24 -5.81
C LEU A 74 -19.69 3.33 -4.32
N GLU A 75 -20.84 2.83 -3.90
CA GLU A 75 -21.22 2.77 -2.48
C GLU A 75 -20.26 1.90 -1.67
N GLU A 76 -19.90 0.72 -2.18
CA GLU A 76 -18.97 -0.18 -1.51
C GLU A 76 -17.58 0.46 -1.37
N GLN A 77 -17.10 1.15 -2.41
CA GLN A 77 -15.86 1.92 -2.37
C GLN A 77 -15.92 3.05 -1.35
N GLN A 78 -17.03 3.80 -1.28
CA GLN A 78 -17.22 4.85 -0.29
C GLN A 78 -17.21 4.29 1.14
N ARG A 79 -17.94 3.19 1.40
CA ARG A 79 -17.94 2.51 2.71
C ARG A 79 -16.56 2.03 3.09
N LYS A 80 -15.83 1.40 2.16
CA LYS A 80 -14.44 0.95 2.37
C LYS A 80 -13.50 2.12 2.70
N ARG A 81 -13.62 3.25 1.99
CA ARG A 81 -12.83 4.46 2.26
C ARG A 81 -13.15 5.05 3.63
N ALA A 82 -14.42 5.20 3.97
CA ALA A 82 -14.85 5.74 5.26
C ALA A 82 -14.37 4.86 6.43
N LEU A 83 -14.49 3.53 6.31
CA LEU A 83 -14.00 2.60 7.32
C LEU A 83 -12.48 2.70 7.48
N LYS A 84 -11.73 2.79 6.37
CA LYS A 84 -10.27 2.97 6.40
C LYS A 84 -9.88 4.29 7.07
N GLU A 85 -10.55 5.38 6.72
CA GLU A 85 -10.30 6.69 7.33
C GLU A 85 -10.56 6.69 8.83
N GLN A 86 -11.66 6.06 9.27
CA GLN A 86 -11.96 5.91 10.70
C GLN A 86 -10.89 5.08 11.41
N GLN A 87 -10.47 3.96 10.82
CA GLN A 87 -9.39 3.14 11.37
C GLN A 87 -8.06 3.90 11.45
N ASP A 88 -7.75 4.72 10.45
CA ASP A 88 -6.51 5.50 10.42
C ASP A 88 -6.56 6.65 11.44
N LYS A 89 -7.70 7.33 11.62
CA LYS A 89 -7.94 8.29 12.71
C LYS A 89 -7.73 7.66 14.09
N GLU A 90 -8.27 6.46 14.32
CA GLU A 90 -8.09 5.74 15.58
C GLU A 90 -6.63 5.30 15.81
N LYS A 91 -5.89 4.95 14.75
CA LYS A 91 -4.44 4.69 14.87
C LYS A 91 -3.65 5.96 15.20
N LEU A 92 -3.98 7.09 14.58
CA LEU A 92 -3.31 8.37 14.82
C LEU A 92 -3.48 8.82 16.28
N LYS A 93 -4.68 8.64 16.87
CA LYS A 93 -4.92 8.93 18.30
C LYS A 93 -4.03 8.12 19.26
N LYS A 94 -3.53 6.96 18.83
CA LYS A 94 -2.62 6.13 19.64
C LYS A 94 -1.18 6.64 19.62
N LEU A 95 -0.80 7.44 18.62
CA LEU A 95 0.50 8.08 18.57
C LEU A 95 0.58 9.24 19.56
N LEU A 96 1.79 9.60 19.95
CA LEU A 96 2.01 10.82 20.73
C LEU A 96 1.62 12.06 19.90
N PRO A 97 1.03 13.10 20.52
CA PRO A 97 0.93 14.43 19.93
C PRO A 97 2.30 14.96 19.48
N ILE A 98 2.33 15.87 18.51
CA ILE A 98 3.60 16.39 17.94
C ILE A 98 4.53 16.98 19.02
N PRO A 99 4.07 17.84 19.96
CA PRO A 99 4.94 18.37 21.00
C PRO A 99 5.54 17.29 21.90
N GLU A 100 4.77 16.23 22.19
CA GLU A 100 5.26 15.10 22.97
C GLU A 100 6.26 14.25 22.18
N ARG A 101 6.09 14.11 20.86
CA ARG A 101 7.09 13.44 20.01
C ARG A 101 8.40 14.20 20.02
N ASP A 102 8.36 15.52 19.86
CA ASP A 102 9.54 16.36 19.85
C ASP A 102 10.34 16.19 21.15
N LYS A 103 9.66 16.29 22.30
CA LYS A 103 10.26 16.06 23.62
C LYS A 103 10.95 14.69 23.68
N VAL A 104 10.24 13.62 23.34
CA VAL A 104 10.79 12.25 23.41
C VAL A 104 11.96 12.06 22.43
N ILE A 105 11.91 12.67 21.24
CA ILE A 105 13.02 12.61 20.28
C ILE A 105 14.23 13.36 20.84
N ARG A 106 14.07 14.54 21.45
CA ARG A 106 15.18 15.26 22.10
C ARG A 106 15.78 14.44 23.23
N ASP A 107 14.96 13.83 24.08
CA ASP A 107 15.41 12.91 25.13
C ASP A 107 16.23 11.72 24.58
N ILE A 108 15.92 11.24 23.37
CA ILE A 108 16.72 10.21 22.67
C ILE A 108 18.05 10.81 22.21
N LEU A 109 18.03 11.97 21.56
CA LEU A 109 19.23 12.59 20.98
C LEU A 109 20.26 12.98 22.04
N GLU A 110 19.82 13.38 23.23
CA GLU A 110 20.69 13.70 24.38
C GLU A 110 21.48 12.50 24.90
N GLN A 111 20.96 11.28 24.71
CA GLN A 111 21.62 10.04 25.14
C GLN A 111 22.66 9.53 24.15
N LEU A 112 22.72 10.12 22.95
CA LEU A 112 23.54 9.65 21.86
C LEU A 112 24.60 10.69 21.51
N THR A 113 25.70 10.23 20.93
CA THR A 113 26.76 11.11 20.41
C THR A 113 26.94 10.89 18.91
N LEU A 114 27.54 11.87 18.24
CA LEU A 114 27.98 11.74 16.87
C LEU A 114 29.46 11.35 16.86
N SER A 115 29.78 10.19 16.28
CA SER A 115 31.16 9.74 16.14
C SER A 115 31.94 10.61 15.16
N ASP A 116 33.24 10.77 15.38
CA ASP A 116 34.11 11.60 14.54
C ASP A 116 34.11 11.14 13.08
N ALA A 117 34.10 9.83 12.84
CA ALA A 117 34.01 9.28 11.48
C ALA A 117 32.72 9.72 10.76
N HIS A 118 31.58 9.76 11.47
CA HIS A 118 30.32 10.23 10.91
C HIS A 118 30.31 11.75 10.75
N ARG A 119 30.89 12.51 11.70
CA ARG A 119 31.07 13.96 11.61
C ARG A 119 31.89 14.33 10.37
N GLN A 120 33.01 13.66 10.12
CA GLN A 120 33.83 13.89 8.92
C GLN A 120 33.09 13.54 7.63
N ARG A 121 32.27 12.49 7.62
CA ARG A 121 31.41 12.17 6.45
C ARG A 121 30.36 13.25 6.17
N LEU A 122 29.82 13.91 7.20
CA LEU A 122 28.91 15.03 7.04
C LEU A 122 29.65 16.28 6.55
N LYS A 123 30.84 16.56 7.09
CA LYS A 123 31.71 17.65 6.61
C LYS A 123 32.13 17.48 5.16
N ALA A 124 32.48 16.27 4.74
CA ALA A 124 32.80 15.95 3.35
C ALA A 124 31.61 16.17 2.39
N ARG A 125 30.38 16.28 2.90
CA ARG A 125 29.18 16.66 2.14
C ARG A 125 28.90 18.16 2.18
N GLY A 126 29.80 18.97 2.74
CA GLY A 126 29.69 20.42 2.82
C GLY A 126 28.96 20.96 4.04
N LEU A 127 28.66 20.13 5.06
CA LEU A 127 28.03 20.62 6.29
C LEU A 127 29.07 21.20 7.26
N THR A 128 28.76 22.36 7.83
CA THR A 128 29.57 22.96 8.91
C THR A 128 29.27 22.31 10.26
N ASP A 129 30.17 22.45 11.25
CA ASP A 129 29.91 21.94 12.60
C ASP A 129 28.65 22.55 13.23
N LEU A 130 28.39 23.84 12.98
CA LEU A 130 27.17 24.51 13.45
C LEU A 130 25.91 23.89 12.84
N GLN A 131 25.92 23.59 11.53
CA GLN A 131 24.80 22.92 10.87
C GLN A 131 24.62 21.48 11.38
N ILE A 132 25.72 20.76 11.62
CA ILE A 132 25.68 19.39 12.14
C ILE A 132 25.06 19.35 13.54
N GLU A 133 25.45 20.29 14.40
CA GLU A 133 24.93 20.37 15.76
C GLU A 133 23.46 20.81 15.76
N PHE A 134 23.13 21.86 15.00
CA PHE A 134 21.76 22.35 14.87
C PHE A 134 20.80 21.27 14.34
N ALA A 135 21.23 20.49 13.35
CA ALA A 135 20.44 19.39 12.80
C ALA A 135 20.34 18.16 13.72
N GLY A 136 21.09 18.11 14.83
CA GLY A 136 20.96 17.05 15.83
C GLY A 136 21.38 15.65 15.35
N TYR A 137 22.33 15.54 14.41
CA TYR A 137 22.78 14.23 13.93
C TYR A 137 23.43 13.39 15.06
N ARG A 138 23.17 12.08 15.05
CA ARG A 138 23.75 11.12 16.01
C ARG A 138 24.23 9.84 15.33
N SER A 139 25.16 9.13 15.94
CA SER A 139 25.58 7.80 15.49
C SER A 139 24.74 6.73 16.19
N VAL A 140 24.31 5.72 15.44
CA VAL A 140 23.55 4.58 15.98
C VAL A 140 24.08 3.26 15.46
N SER A 141 24.08 2.25 16.34
CA SER A 141 24.20 0.85 15.96
C SER A 141 22.83 0.20 15.78
N GLN A 142 22.78 -0.91 15.07
CA GLN A 142 21.57 -1.71 14.91
C GLN A 142 20.95 -2.02 16.28
N TRP A 143 19.65 -1.80 16.42
CA TRP A 143 18.90 -1.94 17.67
C TRP A 143 19.48 -1.09 18.80
N GLN A 144 19.75 0.19 18.51
CA GLN A 144 20.45 1.11 19.41
C GLN A 144 19.81 1.09 20.79
N LYS A 145 20.61 0.72 21.80
CA LYS A 145 20.22 0.80 23.20
C LYS A 145 20.20 2.27 23.66
N LEU A 146 19.21 2.59 24.47
CA LEU A 146 19.09 3.86 25.17
C LEU A 146 19.51 3.64 26.63
N THR A 147 20.23 4.61 27.18
CA THR A 147 20.68 4.58 28.58
C THR A 147 19.49 4.71 29.53
N ASN A 148 18.56 5.61 29.19
CA ASN A 148 17.33 5.89 29.92
C ASN A 148 16.14 5.54 29.04
N PRO A 149 15.21 4.69 29.51
CA PRO A 149 13.99 4.37 28.78
C PRO A 149 13.16 5.63 28.47
N VAL A 150 12.61 5.69 27.27
CA VAL A 150 11.76 6.78 26.80
C VAL A 150 10.33 6.29 26.52
N ASN A 151 9.40 7.22 26.22
CA ASN A 151 8.01 6.87 25.97
C ASN A 151 7.87 5.93 24.75
N ASN A 152 7.48 4.68 25.02
CA ASN A 152 7.34 3.63 24.00
C ASN A 152 6.19 3.89 22.98
N ARG A 153 5.36 4.91 23.19
CA ARG A 153 4.32 5.33 22.23
C ARG A 153 4.91 6.11 21.05
N LEU A 154 6.16 6.57 21.14
CA LEU A 154 6.87 7.11 19.98
C LEU A 154 7.11 6.01 18.95
N SER A 155 6.88 6.32 17.67
CA SER A 155 7.20 5.38 16.59
C SER A 155 8.68 5.05 16.56
N GLY A 156 9.01 3.80 16.27
CA GLY A 156 10.42 3.39 16.21
C GLY A 156 11.08 3.14 17.57
N VAL A 157 10.37 3.32 18.70
CA VAL A 157 10.83 2.87 20.02
C VAL A 157 10.26 1.48 20.32
N ASN A 158 11.05 0.60 20.94
CA ASN A 158 10.59 -0.72 21.33
C ASN A 158 9.56 -0.67 22.48
N ILE A 159 8.93 -1.81 22.80
CA ILE A 159 7.88 -1.86 23.84
C ILE A 159 8.38 -1.50 25.26
N ARG A 160 9.68 -1.67 25.53
CA ARG A 160 10.27 -1.36 26.84
C ARG A 160 10.72 0.10 26.95
N GLY A 161 10.79 0.84 25.85
CA GLY A 161 11.31 2.20 25.83
C GLY A 161 12.83 2.30 25.80
N ASP A 162 13.56 1.18 25.88
CA ASP A 162 15.01 1.13 26.12
C ASP A 162 15.83 0.89 24.84
N LYS A 163 15.18 0.76 23.68
CA LYS A 163 15.86 0.58 22.39
C LYS A 163 15.10 1.25 21.24
N LEU A 164 15.86 1.68 20.24
CA LEU A 164 15.33 2.03 18.92
C LEU A 164 15.16 0.78 18.05
N ASN A 165 14.16 0.81 17.18
CA ASN A 165 13.85 -0.25 16.20
C ASN A 165 14.57 -0.02 14.86
N ASN A 166 15.80 0.53 14.88
CA ASN A 166 16.60 0.67 13.67
C ASN A 166 17.29 -0.64 13.33
N PHE A 167 17.13 -1.10 12.09
CA PHE A 167 17.67 -2.38 11.63
C PHE A 167 19.09 -2.27 11.07
N THR A 168 19.66 -1.06 11.01
CA THR A 168 20.95 -0.78 10.41
C THR A 168 21.78 0.15 11.29
N ASN A 169 23.11 0.02 11.18
CA ASN A 169 24.06 1.01 11.69
C ASN A 169 24.00 2.27 10.82
N GLY A 170 24.34 3.43 11.38
CA GLY A 170 24.53 4.63 10.57
C GLY A 170 24.38 5.94 11.31
N ILE A 171 24.00 6.96 10.55
CA ILE A 171 23.76 8.31 11.06
C ILE A 171 22.25 8.50 11.24
N LEU A 172 21.83 8.69 12.48
CA LEU A 172 20.47 9.05 12.86
C LEU A 172 20.21 10.52 12.51
N ILE A 173 19.08 10.76 11.87
CA ILE A 173 18.62 12.04 11.35
C ILE A 173 17.25 12.32 11.97
N PRO A 174 17.14 13.30 12.89
CA PRO A 174 15.83 13.76 13.35
C PRO A 174 15.17 14.63 12.27
N ILE A 175 13.86 14.44 12.10
CA ILE A 175 13.06 15.11 11.06
C ILE A 175 12.08 16.06 11.73
N ALA A 176 12.25 17.35 11.49
CA ALA A 176 11.37 18.39 11.99
C ALA A 176 10.21 18.68 11.01
N ASN A 177 9.08 19.15 11.53
CA ASN A 177 8.00 19.75 10.74
C ASN A 177 8.30 21.23 10.41
N GLU A 178 7.35 21.95 9.78
CA GLU A 178 7.50 23.38 9.49
C GLU A 178 7.71 24.26 10.74
N ASP A 179 7.24 23.83 11.91
CA ASP A 179 7.41 24.54 13.19
C ASP A 179 8.75 24.25 13.87
N GLY A 180 9.61 23.41 13.28
CA GLY A 180 10.88 23.01 13.86
C GLY A 180 10.77 21.93 14.96
N LEU A 181 9.59 21.32 15.14
CA LEU A 181 9.35 20.24 16.08
C LEU A 181 9.70 18.89 15.46
N TYR A 182 10.52 18.10 16.13
CA TYR A 182 10.88 16.76 15.67
C TYR A 182 9.67 15.81 15.72
N THR A 183 9.37 15.19 14.59
CA THR A 183 8.21 14.30 14.42
C THR A 183 8.58 12.86 14.14
N ALA A 184 9.78 12.63 13.60
CA ALA A 184 10.25 11.31 13.18
C ALA A 184 11.78 11.20 13.19
N LEU A 185 12.26 9.96 13.07
CA LEU A 185 13.67 9.60 13.01
C LEU A 185 13.95 8.77 11.75
N ARG A 186 15.07 9.03 11.08
CA ARG A 186 15.56 8.27 9.92
C ARG A 186 17.02 7.90 10.11
N VAL A 187 17.44 6.74 9.61
CA VAL A 187 18.85 6.33 9.59
C VAL A 187 19.38 6.42 8.17
N ASN A 188 20.53 7.09 8.02
CA ASN A 188 21.39 6.98 6.83
C ASN A 188 22.27 5.75 6.97
N ASN A 189 21.86 4.66 6.33
CA ASN A 189 22.55 3.39 6.28
C ASN A 189 23.79 3.52 5.39
N LEU A 190 24.97 3.51 6.02
CA LEU A 190 26.25 3.64 5.31
C LEU A 190 26.68 2.32 4.63
N GLU A 191 25.98 1.22 4.90
CA GLU A 191 26.23 -0.14 4.43
C GLU A 191 25.13 -0.61 3.45
N ALA A 192 24.38 0.31 2.85
CA ALA A 192 23.26 -0.01 1.97
C ALA A 192 23.63 -0.91 0.77
N ALA A 193 24.87 -0.80 0.29
CA ALA A 193 25.37 -1.64 -0.79
C ALA A 193 25.64 -3.10 -0.37
N THR A 194 25.78 -3.37 0.92
CA THR A 194 26.19 -4.70 1.43
C THR A 194 25.07 -5.41 2.19
N ASN A 195 24.17 -4.69 2.85
CA ASN A 195 23.12 -5.30 3.68
C ASN A 195 21.74 -5.37 3.01
N GLY A 196 21.61 -4.93 1.76
CA GLY A 196 20.35 -4.98 1.00
C GLY A 196 19.25 -4.05 1.51
N HIS A 197 19.51 -3.25 2.55
CA HIS A 197 18.58 -2.22 3.02
C HIS A 197 18.84 -0.90 2.29
N GLY A 198 17.79 -0.11 2.10
CA GLY A 198 17.90 1.20 1.47
C GLY A 198 18.89 2.13 2.20
N LYS A 199 19.46 3.09 1.46
CA LYS A 199 20.37 4.12 1.99
C LYS A 199 19.74 4.94 3.11
N TYR A 200 18.43 5.13 3.08
CA TYR A 200 17.68 5.86 4.09
C TYR A 200 16.50 5.04 4.58
N VAL A 201 16.48 4.75 5.87
CA VAL A 201 15.50 3.85 6.49
C VAL A 201 14.79 4.57 7.62
N TRP A 202 13.46 4.56 7.62
CA TRP A 202 12.66 5.12 8.71
C TRP A 202 12.82 4.29 9.99
N VAL A 203 13.02 4.94 11.12
CA VAL A 203 12.94 4.29 12.43
C VAL A 203 11.46 4.21 12.78
N SER A 204 10.81 3.14 12.35
CA SER A 204 9.38 2.92 12.54
C SER A 204 9.12 1.67 13.37
N SER A 205 7.88 1.51 13.84
CA SER A 205 7.42 0.25 14.41
C SER A 205 6.24 -0.27 13.61
N ALA A 206 6.23 -1.57 13.31
CA ALA A 206 5.18 -2.21 12.52
C ALA A 206 3.76 -1.98 13.08
N LYS A 207 3.65 -1.68 14.38
CA LYS A 207 2.39 -1.42 15.09
C LYS A 207 2.06 0.06 15.29
N ARG A 208 3.02 1.00 15.16
CA ARG A 208 2.85 2.42 15.55
C ARG A 208 3.53 3.40 14.58
N GLY A 209 3.63 3.06 13.29
CA GLY A 209 4.22 3.92 12.26
C GLY A 209 3.26 4.28 11.14
N ILE A 210 3.63 5.30 10.35
CA ILE A 210 3.09 5.50 9.00
C ILE A 210 3.51 4.26 8.20
N LYS A 211 2.55 3.49 7.68
CA LYS A 211 2.86 2.48 6.66
C LYS A 211 3.36 3.26 5.44
N VAL A 212 4.67 3.19 5.21
CA VAL A 212 5.30 3.64 3.96
C VAL A 212 5.09 2.55 2.92
#